data_AF-A0A7V7F0T7-F1
#
_entry.id   AF-A0A7V7F0T7-F1
#
_cell.length_a   1.000
_cell.length_b   1.000
_cell.length_c   1.000
_cell.angle_alpha   90.00
_cell.angle_beta   90.00
_cell.angle_gamma   90.00
#
_symmetry.space_group_name_H-M   'P 1'
#
loop_
_entity.id
_entity.type
_entity.pdbx_description
1 polymer ?
#
loop_
_entity_poly.entity_id
_entity_poly.type
_entity_poly.pdbx_seq_one_letter_code
_entity_poly.pdbx_strand_id
1 'polypeptide(L)'
;MKKTLFAITIGCATALTTMLTAPTSAGAAGLTAPTQQITIQGKKPARFNHGTHTALGLECGACHHDQEHQPRNAEAIGAMAPEQLKCAGCHNKDFKNSKLQKPSQIFHAKCKECHNAGYNDKKGPTKCAGCHLAKGKQAIEGC
;
A
#
# COMPACT_ATOMS: atom_id res chain seq x y z
N MET A 1 87.31 6.25 23.07
CA MET A 1 86.71 7.12 24.12
C MET A 1 85.44 7.76 23.57
N LYS A 2 84.41 7.95 24.42
CA LYS A 2 83.04 8.48 24.16
C LYS A 2 82.06 7.38 23.69
N LYS A 3 81.45 6.59 24.59
CA LYS A 3 80.26 6.89 25.45
C LYS A 3 79.12 7.56 24.69
N THR A 4 78.03 6.84 24.40
CA THR A 4 76.68 7.23 24.88
C THR A 4 75.68 6.08 24.73
N LEU A 5 75.16 5.61 25.86
CA LEU A 5 73.84 4.97 25.96
C LEU A 5 72.77 6.03 25.74
N PHE A 6 71.66 5.69 25.08
CA PHE A 6 70.38 6.34 25.32
C PHE A 6 69.30 5.30 25.59
N ALA A 7 68.60 5.56 26.68
CA ALA A 7 67.57 4.75 27.29
C ALA A 7 66.18 5.12 26.75
N ILE A 8 65.29 4.12 26.76
CA ILE A 8 63.88 4.16 27.17
C ILE A 8 63.06 5.38 26.74
N THR A 9 62.05 5.14 25.88
CA THR A 9 60.69 5.63 26.16
C THR A 9 59.66 4.63 25.64
N ILE A 10 58.95 4.03 26.60
CA ILE A 10 57.66 3.37 26.43
C ILE A 10 56.66 4.41 25.94
N GLY A 11 56.14 4.22 24.72
CA GLY A 11 55.07 5.03 24.13
C GLY A 11 53.84 4.16 23.90
N CYS A 12 53.01 4.02 24.93
CA CYS A 12 51.68 3.44 24.84
C CYS A 12 50.79 4.41 24.05
N ALA A 13 50.69 4.21 22.73
CA ALA A 13 49.72 4.91 21.89
C ALA A 13 48.59 3.94 21.57
N THR A 14 47.54 4.03 22.38
CA THR A 14 46.25 3.41 22.14
C THR A 14 45.69 3.89 20.80
N ALA A 15 45.83 3.06 19.76
CA ALA A 15 45.12 3.25 18.51
C ALA A 15 43.63 3.02 18.79
N LEU A 16 42.92 4.11 19.06
CA LEU A 16 41.48 4.19 19.20
C LEU A 16 40.87 3.90 17.82
N THR A 17 40.64 2.63 17.52
CA THR A 17 39.94 2.17 16.32
C THR A 17 38.51 2.68 16.39
N THR A 18 38.26 3.81 15.74
CA THR A 18 36.92 4.33 15.49
C THR A 18 36.20 3.33 14.60
N MET A 19 35.35 2.49 15.23
CA MET A 19 34.40 1.64 14.54
C MET A 19 33.46 2.54 13.75
N LEU A 20 33.67 2.56 12.43
CA LEU A 20 32.77 3.18 11.46
C LEU A 20 31.50 2.33 11.42
N THR A 21 30.54 2.64 12.30
CA THR A 21 29.20 2.08 12.23
C THR A 21 28.55 2.64 10.97
N ALA A 22 28.50 1.81 9.92
CA ALA A 22 27.65 2.09 8.77
C ALA A 22 26.22 2.28 9.28
N PRO A 23 25.53 3.39 8.96
CA PRO A 23 24.12 3.50 9.25
C PRO A 23 23.42 2.40 8.46
N THR A 24 22.82 1.45 9.16
CA THR A 24 21.83 0.57 8.57
C THR A 24 20.69 1.48 8.11
N SER A 25 20.64 1.77 6.81
CA SER A 25 19.44 2.28 6.19
C SER A 25 18.36 1.24 6.43
N ALA A 26 17.50 1.49 7.42
CA ALA A 26 16.23 0.80 7.54
C ALA A 26 15.54 0.99 6.19
N GLY A 27 15.53 -0.07 5.37
CA GLY A 27 14.82 -0.07 4.11
C GLY A 27 13.41 0.40 4.40
N ALA A 28 12.96 1.44 3.70
CA ALA A 28 11.58 1.89 3.78
C ALA A 28 10.71 0.68 3.43
N ALA A 29 10.09 0.06 4.43
CA ALA A 29 9.13 -0.99 4.20
C ALA A 29 7.99 -0.35 3.41
N GLY A 30 7.91 -0.66 2.12
CA GLY A 30 6.87 -0.16 1.23
C GLY A 30 5.48 -0.53 1.75
N LEU A 31 4.47 0.23 1.37
CA LEU A 31 3.08 -0.05 1.73
C LEU A 31 2.67 -1.45 1.24
N THR A 32 2.02 -2.22 2.11
CA THR A 32 1.42 -3.50 1.77
C THR A 32 -0.10 -3.41 1.79
N ALA A 33 -0.77 -4.38 1.16
CA ALA A 33 -2.22 -4.43 1.18
C ALA A 33 -2.73 -4.56 2.63
N PRO A 34 -3.73 -3.75 3.05
CA PRO A 34 -4.38 -3.90 4.34
C PRO A 34 -4.87 -5.33 4.57
N THR A 35 -4.38 -5.96 5.63
CA THR A 35 -4.74 -7.33 6.03
C THR A 35 -6.17 -7.40 6.58
N GLN A 36 -6.61 -6.35 7.25
CA GLN A 36 -7.97 -6.22 7.74
C GLN A 36 -8.91 -5.67 6.66
N GLN A 37 -10.18 -6.05 6.76
CA GLN A 37 -11.25 -5.46 5.95
C GLN A 37 -11.31 -3.94 6.20
N ILE A 38 -11.25 -3.18 5.12
CA ILE A 38 -11.38 -1.72 5.17
C ILE A 38 -12.84 -1.30 4.93
N THR A 39 -13.15 -0.08 5.36
CA THR A 39 -14.40 0.58 5.04
C THR A 39 -14.14 1.72 4.07
N ILE A 40 -14.70 1.62 2.87
CA ILE A 40 -14.76 2.72 1.91
C ILE A 40 -15.80 3.71 2.42
N GLN A 41 -15.32 4.86 2.87
CA GLN A 41 -16.14 5.90 3.49
C GLN A 41 -17.03 6.64 2.48
N GLY A 42 -18.15 7.16 2.95
CA GLY A 42 -19.11 7.93 2.15
C GLY A 42 -20.49 7.97 2.81
N LYS A 43 -21.49 8.53 2.11
CA LYS A 43 -22.88 8.58 2.63
C LYS A 43 -23.45 7.20 2.97
N LYS A 44 -22.98 6.16 2.27
CA LYS A 44 -23.28 4.75 2.53
C LYS A 44 -21.95 3.99 2.53
N PRO A 45 -21.34 3.77 3.70
CA PRO A 45 -20.05 3.09 3.78
C PRO A 45 -20.14 1.68 3.18
N ALA A 46 -19.08 1.25 2.49
CA ALA A 46 -19.00 -0.09 1.91
C ALA A 46 -17.79 -0.85 2.46
N ARG A 47 -17.94 -2.17 2.65
CA ARG A 47 -16.85 -3.04 3.07
C ARG A 47 -16.01 -3.47 1.88
N PHE A 48 -14.71 -3.57 2.08
CA PHE A 48 -13.78 -4.15 1.11
C PHE A 48 -12.68 -4.92 1.83
N ASN A 49 -12.32 -6.11 1.34
CA ASN A 49 -11.28 -6.95 1.91
C ASN A 49 -10.30 -7.35 0.81
N HIS A 50 -9.02 -6.95 0.94
CA HIS A 50 -7.98 -7.30 -0.05
C HIS A 50 -7.76 -8.81 -0.10
N GLY A 51 -7.62 -9.46 1.08
CA GLY A 51 -7.41 -10.90 1.21
C GLY A 51 -8.44 -11.75 0.47
N THR A 52 -9.72 -11.37 0.54
CA THR A 52 -10.79 -12.06 -0.23
C THR A 52 -10.54 -12.01 -1.74
N HIS A 53 -10.07 -10.88 -2.27
CA HIS A 53 -9.84 -10.72 -3.70
C HIS A 53 -8.52 -11.38 -4.15
N THR A 54 -7.44 -11.21 -3.37
CA THR A 54 -6.15 -11.81 -3.71
C THR A 54 -6.17 -13.33 -3.56
N ALA A 55 -6.96 -13.89 -2.63
CA ALA A 55 -7.16 -15.34 -2.52
C ALA A 55 -7.90 -15.95 -3.73
N LEU A 56 -8.60 -15.12 -4.53
CA LEU A 56 -9.17 -15.56 -5.81
C LEU A 56 -8.15 -15.53 -6.96
N GLY A 57 -6.96 -14.96 -6.73
CA GLY A 57 -5.93 -14.73 -7.73
C GLY A 57 -6.07 -13.40 -8.46
N LEU A 58 -6.74 -12.39 -7.87
CA LEU A 58 -6.74 -11.04 -8.46
C LEU A 58 -5.42 -10.35 -8.14
N GLU A 59 -4.74 -9.91 -9.20
CA GLU A 59 -3.53 -9.09 -9.12
C GLU A 59 -3.85 -7.66 -8.64
N CYS A 60 -2.88 -7.01 -7.99
CA CYS A 60 -3.04 -5.64 -7.48
C CYS A 60 -3.46 -4.66 -8.59
N GLY A 61 -2.89 -4.86 -9.78
CA GLY A 61 -3.13 -4.08 -10.99
C GLY A 61 -4.54 -4.21 -11.56
N ALA A 62 -5.33 -5.19 -11.12
CA ALA A 62 -6.74 -5.27 -11.47
C ALA A 62 -7.52 -4.04 -10.97
N CYS A 63 -7.06 -3.40 -9.88
CA CYS A 63 -7.68 -2.21 -9.29
C CYS A 63 -6.75 -1.00 -9.28
N HIS A 64 -5.48 -1.17 -8.94
CA HIS A 64 -4.50 -0.10 -8.88
C HIS A 64 -3.84 0.09 -10.24
N HIS A 65 -4.29 1.10 -10.98
CA HIS A 65 -3.74 1.45 -12.29
C HIS A 65 -3.12 2.85 -12.28
N ASP A 66 -2.34 3.17 -13.31
CA ASP A 66 -1.87 4.52 -13.57
C ASP A 66 -2.85 5.33 -14.45
N GLN A 67 -2.42 6.52 -14.90
CA GLN A 67 -3.27 7.42 -15.68
C GLN A 67 -3.53 6.90 -17.10
N GLU A 68 -2.63 6.06 -17.61
CA GLU A 68 -2.66 5.37 -18.89
C GLU A 68 -3.38 4.02 -18.81
N HIS A 69 -4.01 3.73 -17.66
CA HIS A 69 -4.70 2.48 -17.32
C HIS A 69 -3.78 1.24 -17.34
N GLN A 70 -2.47 1.42 -17.19
CA GLN A 70 -1.56 0.30 -17.01
C GLN A 70 -1.68 -0.24 -15.58
N PRO A 71 -1.67 -1.58 -15.41
CA PRO A 71 -1.73 -2.19 -14.10
C PRO A 71 -0.46 -1.87 -13.30
N ARG A 72 -0.62 -1.53 -12.02
CA ARG A 72 0.52 -1.41 -11.09
C ARG A 72 0.74 -2.72 -10.35
N ASN A 73 2.01 -3.11 -10.25
CA ASN A 73 2.42 -4.24 -9.43
C ASN A 73 2.58 -3.83 -7.94
N ALA A 74 2.85 -4.82 -7.09
CA ALA A 74 2.98 -4.60 -5.64
C ALA A 74 4.13 -3.65 -5.28
N GLU A 75 5.28 -3.73 -5.96
CA GLU A 75 6.42 -2.84 -5.67
C GLU A 75 6.09 -1.38 -6.01
N ALA A 76 5.50 -1.13 -7.18
CA ALA A 76 5.08 0.20 -7.60
C ALA A 76 4.08 0.79 -6.60
N ILE A 77 3.11 -0.01 -6.13
CA ILE A 77 2.15 0.41 -5.12
C ILE A 77 2.83 0.70 -3.77
N GLY A 78 3.76 -0.15 -3.35
CA GLY A 78 4.47 -0.03 -2.08
C GLY A 78 5.32 1.24 -1.97
N ALA A 79 5.75 1.79 -3.10
CA ALA A 79 6.53 3.03 -3.17
C ALA A 79 5.67 4.32 -3.19
N MET A 80 4.33 4.21 -3.25
CA MET A 80 3.44 5.37 -3.36
C MET A 80 3.02 5.94 -2.00
N ALA A 81 2.63 7.21 -2.00
CA ALA A 81 1.93 7.79 -0.85
C ALA A 81 0.49 7.25 -0.74
N PRO A 82 -0.06 7.05 0.48
CA PRO A 82 -1.43 6.55 0.68
C PRO A 82 -2.51 7.33 -0.07
N GLU A 83 -2.33 8.64 -0.23
CA GLU A 83 -3.25 9.54 -0.93
C GLU A 83 -3.34 9.21 -2.42
N GLN A 84 -2.23 8.77 -3.03
CA GLN A 84 -2.16 8.40 -4.43
C GLN A 84 -2.78 7.01 -4.69
N LEU A 85 -2.90 6.18 -3.65
CA LEU A 85 -3.57 4.87 -3.73
C LEU A 85 -5.09 4.98 -3.63
N LYS A 86 -5.62 6.08 -3.07
CA LYS A 86 -7.06 6.35 -3.04
C LYS A 86 -7.52 6.72 -4.44
N CYS A 87 -8.59 6.08 -4.92
CA CYS A 87 -9.16 6.38 -6.24
C CYS A 87 -9.43 7.88 -6.41
N ALA A 88 -9.97 8.51 -5.35
CA ALA A 88 -10.29 9.93 -5.31
C ALA A 88 -9.07 10.88 -5.37
N GLY A 89 -7.84 10.36 -5.21
CA GLY A 89 -6.62 11.13 -5.40
C GLY A 89 -6.47 11.60 -6.85
N CYS A 90 -6.79 10.73 -7.82
CA CYS A 90 -6.79 11.05 -9.25
C CYS A 90 -8.20 11.33 -9.79
N HIS A 91 -9.18 10.53 -9.37
CA HIS A 91 -10.57 10.65 -9.78
C HIS A 91 -11.32 11.67 -8.92
N ASN A 92 -11.07 12.94 -9.22
CA ASN A 92 -11.59 14.10 -8.50
C ASN A 92 -12.33 15.05 -9.46
N LYS A 93 -12.70 16.24 -8.99
CA LYS A 93 -13.44 17.26 -9.77
C LYS A 93 -12.73 17.69 -11.06
N ASP A 94 -11.42 17.53 -11.14
CA ASP A 94 -10.59 17.94 -12.28
C ASP A 94 -10.33 16.76 -13.25
N PHE A 95 -10.83 15.56 -12.93
CA PHE A 95 -10.70 14.39 -13.79
C PHE A 95 -11.50 14.57 -15.09
N LYS A 96 -10.88 14.31 -16.24
CA LYS A 96 -11.45 14.59 -17.57
C LYS A 96 -12.83 13.97 -17.79
N ASN A 97 -13.04 12.75 -17.33
CA ASN A 97 -14.33 12.08 -17.44
C ASN A 97 -15.21 12.41 -16.23
N SER A 98 -16.19 13.29 -16.43
CA SER A 98 -17.16 13.72 -15.41
C SER A 98 -17.95 12.56 -14.77
N LYS A 99 -18.09 11.43 -15.47
CA LYS A 99 -18.76 10.23 -14.95
C LYS A 99 -17.90 9.47 -13.95
N LEU A 100 -16.62 9.81 -13.81
CA LEU A 100 -15.66 9.15 -12.91
C LEU A 100 -15.05 10.13 -11.91
N GLN A 101 -15.71 11.25 -11.62
CA GLN A 101 -15.19 12.24 -10.66
C GLN A 101 -15.61 11.95 -9.21
N LYS A 102 -16.68 11.16 -9.00
CA LYS A 102 -17.22 10.87 -7.67
C LYS A 102 -16.83 9.45 -7.23
N PRO A 103 -16.44 9.25 -5.95
CA PRO A 103 -16.19 7.93 -5.36
C PRO A 103 -17.24 6.88 -5.72
N SER A 104 -18.52 7.21 -5.55
CA SER A 104 -19.61 6.28 -5.84
C SER A 104 -19.66 5.85 -7.31
N GLN A 105 -19.30 6.72 -8.24
CA GLN A 105 -19.31 6.38 -9.67
C GLN A 105 -18.13 5.46 -10.01
N ILE A 106 -16.94 5.76 -9.49
CA ILE A 106 -15.73 4.97 -9.72
C ILE A 106 -15.91 3.56 -9.17
N PHE A 107 -16.33 3.44 -7.91
CA PHE A 107 -16.53 2.14 -7.27
C PHE A 107 -17.69 1.36 -7.91
N HIS A 108 -18.80 2.00 -8.25
CA HIS A 108 -19.88 1.27 -8.93
C HIS A 108 -19.52 0.85 -10.35
N ALA A 109 -18.74 1.64 -11.08
CA ALA A 109 -18.21 1.23 -12.39
C ALA A 109 -17.29 0.03 -12.19
N LYS A 110 -16.19 0.19 -11.45
CA LYS A 110 -15.16 -0.84 -11.35
C LYS A 110 -15.62 -2.10 -10.60
N CYS A 111 -16.20 -1.96 -9.42
CA CYS A 111 -16.54 -3.10 -8.57
C CYS A 111 -17.73 -3.88 -9.13
N LYS A 112 -18.82 -3.19 -9.51
CA LYS A 112 -20.02 -3.92 -9.99
C LYS A 112 -19.79 -4.53 -11.36
N GLU A 113 -19.03 -3.89 -12.25
CA GLU A 113 -18.71 -4.46 -13.55
C GLU A 113 -17.95 -5.77 -13.40
N CYS A 114 -16.87 -5.76 -12.59
CA CYS A 114 -16.12 -6.98 -12.27
C CYS A 114 -17.01 -8.05 -11.61
N HIS A 115 -17.83 -7.67 -10.62
CA HIS A 115 -18.71 -8.64 -9.94
C HIS A 115 -19.79 -9.24 -10.87
N ASN A 116 -20.28 -8.46 -11.85
CA ASN A 116 -21.24 -8.95 -12.85
C ASN A 116 -20.58 -9.90 -13.85
N ALA A 117 -19.40 -9.52 -14.35
CA ALA A 117 -18.60 -10.32 -15.28
C ALA A 117 -18.14 -11.63 -14.62
N GLY A 118 -17.71 -11.54 -13.36
CA GLY A 118 -17.11 -12.64 -12.61
C GLY A 118 -15.61 -12.77 -12.88
N TYR A 119 -14.96 -13.59 -12.06
CA TYR A 119 -13.54 -13.94 -12.15
C TYR A 119 -13.36 -15.38 -11.68
N ASN A 120 -12.67 -16.21 -12.46
CA ASN A 120 -12.47 -17.64 -12.17
C ASN A 120 -13.80 -18.34 -11.80
N ASP A 121 -14.82 -18.17 -12.65
CA ASP A 121 -16.18 -18.71 -12.50
C ASP A 121 -16.94 -18.27 -11.23
N LYS A 122 -16.40 -17.30 -10.48
CA LYS A 122 -17.01 -16.75 -9.26
C LYS A 122 -17.52 -15.35 -9.52
N LYS A 123 -18.66 -15.01 -8.91
CA LYS A 123 -19.25 -13.66 -8.96
C LYS A 123 -19.24 -13.02 -7.59
N GLY A 124 -19.10 -11.69 -7.58
CA GLY A 124 -19.18 -10.90 -6.38
C GLY A 124 -20.60 -10.37 -6.11
N PRO A 125 -20.80 -9.69 -4.97
CA PRO A 125 -22.08 -9.06 -4.64
C PRO A 125 -22.43 -7.93 -5.62
N THR A 126 -23.65 -7.96 -6.18
CA THR A 126 -24.15 -6.95 -7.13
C THR A 126 -25.31 -6.12 -6.59
N LYS A 127 -25.90 -6.55 -5.45
CA LYS A 127 -26.98 -5.86 -4.75
C LYS A 127 -26.40 -4.88 -3.72
N CYS A 128 -27.11 -3.79 -3.46
CA CYS A 128 -26.64 -2.69 -2.60
C CYS A 128 -26.16 -3.16 -1.22
N ALA A 129 -26.93 -4.04 -0.56
CA ALA A 129 -26.64 -4.55 0.78
C ALA A 129 -25.48 -5.57 0.82
N GLY A 130 -25.04 -6.07 -0.35
CA GLY A 130 -23.88 -6.96 -0.44
C GLY A 130 -22.54 -6.25 -0.28
N CYS A 131 -22.52 -4.91 -0.46
CA CYS A 131 -21.32 -4.10 -0.25
C CYS A 131 -21.53 -3.06 0.86
N HIS A 132 -22.69 -2.39 0.87
CA HIS A 132 -22.97 -1.31 1.81
C HIS A 132 -23.41 -1.83 3.16
N LEU A 133 -22.82 -1.27 4.21
CA LEU A 133 -23.22 -1.51 5.59
C LEU A 133 -24.65 -0.99 5.82
N ALA A 134 -25.48 -1.83 6.44
CA ALA A 134 -26.76 -1.37 6.97
C ALA A 134 -26.50 -0.30 8.04
N LYS A 135 -27.40 0.70 8.14
CA LYS A 135 -27.30 1.75 9.17
C LYS A 135 -27.12 1.11 10.55
N GLY A 136 -26.07 1.50 11.27
CA GLY A 136 -25.79 1.04 12.64
C GLY A 136 -24.99 -0.27 12.76
N LYS A 137 -24.55 -0.90 11.65
CA LYS A 137 -23.64 -2.05 11.71
C LYS A 137 -22.22 -1.67 11.31
N GLN A 138 -21.27 -1.74 12.25
CA GLN A 138 -19.84 -1.65 11.95
C GLN A 138 -19.35 -2.87 11.15
N ALA A 139 -18.18 -2.73 10.54
CA ALA A 139 -17.42 -3.84 10.00
C ALA A 139 -17.14 -4.86 11.11
N ILE A 140 -17.79 -6.02 11.05
CA ILE A 140 -17.41 -7.21 11.81
C ILE A 140 -16.24 -7.79 11.03
N GLU A 141 -15.10 -7.93 11.71
CA GLU A 141 -13.92 -8.61 11.21
C GLU A 141 -14.25 -10.07 10.88
N GLY A 142 -13.65 -10.61 9.82
CA GLY A 142 -13.55 -12.06 9.58
C GLY A 142 -14.86 -12.84 9.60
N CYS A 143 -15.79 -12.54 8.69
CA CYS A 143 -16.82 -13.53 8.33
C CYS A 143 -16.23 -14.54 7.35
#